data_AF-A0A6A1W1R1-F1
#
_entry.id   AF-A0A6A1W1R1-F1
#
_cell.length_a   1.000
_cell.length_b   1.000
_cell.length_c   1.000
_cell.angle_alpha   90.00
_cell.angle_beta   90.00
_cell.angle_gamma   90.00
#
_symmetry.space_group_name_H-M   'P 1'
#
loop_
_entity.id
_entity.type
_entity.pdbx_description
1 polymer ?
#
loop_
_entity_poly.entity_id
_entity_poly.type
_entity_poly.pdbx_seq_one_letter_code
_entity_poly.pdbx_strand_id
1 'polypeptide(L)'
;MDHDLPSTHNHSKALTTTGETAEEGGDAEVWDALNQRFRQVQIVLDRNRALIQQVNENHQSRIADNMVKNVALIQEINSNISKVVSLYSDLSSNFSAMFHQREPKSSTDDRTQSPRA
;
A
#
# COMPACT_ATOMS: atom_id res chain seq x y z
N MET A 1 -3.95 -49.00 -37.97
CA MET A 1 -4.82 -47.81 -37.84
C MET A 1 -4.31 -47.06 -36.64
N ASP A 2 -3.27 -46.27 -36.91
CA ASP A 2 -2.62 -45.38 -35.96
C ASP A 2 -3.55 -44.20 -35.70
N HIS A 3 -3.87 -43.96 -34.43
CA HIS A 3 -4.52 -42.73 -33.99
C HIS A 3 -3.55 -42.01 -33.06
N ASP A 4 -2.79 -41.12 -33.68
CA ASP A 4 -1.89 -40.15 -33.06
C ASP A 4 -2.61 -39.29 -32.01
N LEU A 5 -1.92 -39.09 -30.89
CA LEU A 5 -2.26 -38.12 -29.85
C LEU A 5 -2.03 -36.69 -30.37
N PRO A 6 -2.87 -35.70 -30.00
CA PRO A 6 -2.68 -34.32 -30.44
C PRO A 6 -1.49 -33.67 -29.72
N SER A 7 -0.50 -33.28 -30.51
CA SER A 7 0.65 -32.46 -30.11
C SER A 7 0.18 -31.05 -29.74
N THR A 8 0.35 -30.66 -28.47
CA THR A 8 0.07 -29.31 -27.99
C THR A 8 1.15 -28.36 -28.51
N HIS A 9 0.78 -27.54 -29.50
CA HIS A 9 1.61 -26.44 -30.00
C HIS A 9 1.68 -25.32 -28.95
N ASN A 10 2.73 -25.34 -28.13
CA ASN A 10 3.10 -24.19 -27.30
C ASN A 10 3.71 -23.12 -28.20
N HIS A 11 2.86 -22.30 -28.82
CA HIS A 11 3.27 -21.06 -29.44
C HIS A 11 3.45 -20.03 -28.32
N SER A 12 4.63 -20.01 -27.69
CA SER A 12 5.11 -18.89 -26.88
C SER A 12 5.30 -17.68 -27.80
N LYS A 13 4.20 -17.02 -28.13
CA LYS A 13 4.21 -15.73 -28.80
C LYS A 13 4.65 -14.72 -27.74
N ALA A 14 5.95 -14.47 -27.68
CA ALA A 14 6.52 -13.34 -26.97
C ALA A 14 5.79 -12.08 -27.48
N LEU A 15 4.86 -11.58 -26.67
CA LEU A 15 4.25 -10.28 -26.87
C LEU A 15 5.28 -9.25 -26.43
N THR A 16 6.16 -8.90 -27.36
CA THR A 16 6.90 -7.65 -27.31
C THR A 16 5.89 -6.51 -27.48
N THR A 17 5.33 -6.06 -26.36
CA THR A 17 4.70 -4.74 -26.27
C THR A 17 5.81 -3.70 -26.33
N THR A 18 6.09 -3.32 -27.57
CA THR A 18 6.36 -1.97 -28.07
C THR A 18 6.12 -0.84 -27.07
N GLY A 19 7.07 0.10 -27.03
CA GLY A 19 6.77 1.51 -26.88
C GLY A 19 7.24 2.11 -25.58
N GLU A 20 8.44 2.66 -25.62
CA GLU A 20 8.99 3.59 -24.64
C GLU A 20 7.94 4.64 -24.26
N THR A 21 7.47 4.60 -23.02
CA THR A 21 6.95 5.78 -22.34
C THR A 21 7.83 5.99 -21.14
N ALA A 22 8.68 7.01 -21.24
CA ALA A 22 9.51 7.50 -20.16
C ALA A 22 8.61 8.13 -19.08
N GLU A 23 7.97 7.29 -18.26
CA GLU A 23 7.29 7.69 -17.01
C GLU A 23 7.66 6.79 -15.82
N GLU A 24 8.69 5.94 -15.92
CA GLU A 24 9.08 5.04 -14.82
C GLU A 24 9.80 5.74 -13.64
N GLY A 25 10.30 6.96 -13.83
CA GLY A 25 11.08 7.67 -12.80
C GLY A 25 10.24 8.23 -11.65
N GLY A 26 9.02 8.71 -11.94
CA GLY A 26 8.12 9.25 -10.91
C GLY A 26 7.49 8.14 -10.06
N ASP A 27 7.14 7.02 -10.68
CA ASP A 27 6.45 5.91 -10.01
C ASP A 27 7.34 5.18 -9.00
N ALA A 28 8.63 5.05 -9.26
CA ALA A 28 9.56 4.38 -8.33
C ALA A 28 9.67 5.09 -6.97
N GLU A 29 9.78 6.43 -6.96
CA GLU A 29 9.87 7.21 -5.73
C GLU A 29 8.57 7.13 -4.91
N VAL A 30 7.42 7.11 -5.60
CA VAL A 30 6.10 6.89 -5.00
C VAL A 30 6.01 5.53 -4.32
N TRP A 31 6.45 4.48 -5.02
CA TRP A 31 6.47 3.11 -4.49
C TRP A 31 7.40 2.99 -3.28
N ASP A 32 8.54 3.67 -3.29
CA ASP A 32 9.47 3.69 -2.15
C ASP A 32 8.86 4.37 -0.93
N ALA A 33 8.19 5.51 -1.10
CA ALA A 33 7.49 6.19 -0.03
C ALA A 33 6.37 5.31 0.58
N LEU A 34 5.60 4.63 -0.27
CA LEU A 34 4.54 3.69 0.14
C LEU A 34 5.13 2.51 0.93
N ASN A 35 6.18 1.88 0.43
CA ASN A 35 6.89 0.80 1.11
C ASN A 35 7.42 1.23 2.48
N GLN A 36 7.95 2.45 2.57
CA GLN A 36 8.46 2.97 3.84
C GLN A 36 7.34 3.19 4.86
N ARG A 37 6.17 3.67 4.45
CA ARG A 37 5.01 3.81 5.35
C ARG A 37 4.48 2.45 5.81
N PHE A 38 4.42 1.45 4.94
CA PHE A 38 4.05 0.09 5.34
C PHE A 38 5.02 -0.51 6.34
N ARG A 39 6.33 -0.35 6.15
CA ARG A 39 7.34 -0.78 7.13
C ARG A 39 7.11 -0.12 8.49
N GLN A 40 6.76 1.16 8.53
CA GLN A 40 6.44 1.84 9.80
C GLN A 40 5.21 1.26 10.48
N VAL A 41 4.14 0.97 9.73
CA VAL A 41 2.95 0.31 10.28
C VAL A 41 3.30 -1.06 10.85
N GLN A 42 4.08 -1.87 10.12
CA GLN A 42 4.53 -3.19 10.57
C GLN A 42 5.29 -3.11 11.90
N ILE A 43 6.25 -2.19 12.02
CA ILE A 43 7.02 -1.99 13.26
C ILE A 43 6.10 -1.67 14.45
N VAL A 44 5.09 -0.83 14.24
CA VAL A 44 4.13 -0.45 15.30
C VAL A 44 3.23 -1.64 15.68
N LEU A 45 2.78 -2.43 14.71
CA LEU A 45 1.96 -3.62 14.97
C LEU A 45 2.75 -4.75 15.65
N ASP A 46 4.01 -4.94 15.27
CA ASP A 46 4.91 -5.88 15.93
C ASP A 46 5.13 -5.50 17.40
N ARG A 47 5.26 -4.19 17.67
CA ARG A 47 5.29 -3.68 19.05
C ARG A 47 4.00 -3.99 19.80
N ASN A 48 2.82 -3.79 19.19
CA ASN A 48 1.54 -4.18 19.81
C ASN A 48 1.47 -5.67 20.12
N ARG A 49 1.96 -6.53 19.22
CA ARG A 49 2.02 -7.97 19.47
C ARG A 49 2.84 -8.30 20.72
N ALA A 50 4.02 -7.70 20.87
CA ALA A 50 4.87 -7.91 22.04
C ALA A 50 4.22 -7.37 23.34
N LEU A 51 3.56 -6.21 23.28
CA LEU A 51 2.85 -5.64 24.44
C LEU A 51 1.67 -6.50 24.88
N ILE A 52 0.87 -7.00 23.93
CA ILE A 52 -0.26 -7.91 24.21
C ILE A 52 0.26 -9.19 24.87
N GLN A 53 1.39 -9.71 24.39
CA GLN A 53 2.03 -10.88 25.00
C GLN A 53 2.41 -10.61 26.47
N GLN A 54 3.01 -9.45 26.77
CA GLN A 54 3.31 -9.06 28.16
C GLN A 54 2.06 -8.85 29.02
N VAL A 55 0.99 -8.28 28.45
CA VAL A 55 -0.30 -8.16 29.14
C VAL A 55 -0.85 -9.53 29.54
N ASN A 56 -0.76 -10.50 28.64
CA ASN A 56 -1.19 -11.87 28.88
C ASN A 56 -0.33 -12.56 29.95
N GLU A 57 0.99 -12.39 29.91
CA GLU A 57 1.92 -12.93 30.91
C GLU A 57 1.65 -12.37 32.31
N ASN A 58 1.45 -11.06 32.42
CA ASN A 58 1.07 -10.40 33.67
C ASN A 58 -0.26 -10.93 34.22
N HIS A 59 -1.23 -11.21 33.34
CA HIS A 59 -2.52 -11.80 33.74
C HIS A 59 -2.38 -13.23 34.24
N GLN A 60 -1.60 -14.05 33.54
CA GLN A 60 -1.34 -15.44 33.91
C GLN A 60 -0.55 -15.56 35.21
N SER A 61 0.30 -14.58 35.54
CA SER A 61 1.08 -14.60 36.78
C SER A 61 0.22 -14.44 38.03
N ARG A 62 -1.00 -13.89 37.91
CA ARG A 62 -1.95 -13.62 39.02
C ARG A 62 -1.35 -12.75 40.15
N ILE A 63 -0.31 -11.97 39.85
CA ILE A 63 0.32 -11.03 40.79
C ILE A 63 -0.36 -9.66 40.59
N ALA A 64 -0.94 -9.12 41.66
CA ALA A 64 -1.68 -7.86 41.61
C ALA A 64 -0.85 -6.70 41.02
N ASP A 65 0.41 -6.57 41.42
CA ASP A 65 1.31 -5.52 40.92
C ASP A 65 1.58 -5.62 39.42
N ASN A 66 1.62 -6.84 38.86
CA ASN A 66 1.78 -7.03 37.42
C ASN A 66 0.51 -6.67 36.66
N MET A 67 -0.67 -6.95 37.24
CA MET A 67 -1.94 -6.51 36.66
C MET A 67 -2.06 -4.99 36.58
N VAL A 68 -1.51 -4.25 37.55
CA VAL A 68 -1.47 -2.77 37.48
C VAL A 68 -0.63 -2.29 36.30
N LYS A 69 0.49 -2.96 35.98
CA LYS A 69 1.33 -2.64 34.81
C LYS A 69 0.59 -2.81 33.48
N ASN A 70 -0.42 -3.69 33.41
CA ASN A 70 -1.22 -3.86 32.19
C ASN A 70 -1.93 -2.57 31.76
N VAL A 71 -2.25 -1.67 32.69
CA VAL A 71 -2.85 -0.37 32.36
C VAL A 71 -1.92 0.43 31.44
N ALA A 72 -0.64 0.54 31.81
CA ALA A 72 0.35 1.26 31.01
C ALA A 72 0.61 0.58 29.66
N LEU A 73 0.69 -0.76 29.64
CA LEU A 73 0.88 -1.52 28.39
C LEU A 73 -0.30 -1.33 27.43
N ILE A 74 -1.54 -1.37 27.94
CA ILE A 74 -2.76 -1.15 27.13
C ILE A 74 -2.83 0.30 26.63
N GLN A 75 -2.42 1.28 27.45
CA GLN A 75 -2.30 2.67 27.00
C GLN A 75 -1.29 2.81 25.85
N GLU A 76 -0.14 2.13 25.91
CA GLU A 76 0.83 2.10 24.82
C GLU A 76 0.23 1.47 23.56
N ILE A 77 -0.50 0.36 23.69
CA ILE A 77 -1.21 -0.28 22.56
C ILE A 77 -2.20 0.71 21.91
N ASN A 78 -3.01 1.43 22.70
CA ASN A 78 -3.98 2.40 22.18
C ASN A 78 -3.31 3.58 21.47
N SER A 79 -2.18 4.06 22.00
CA SER A 79 -1.37 5.10 21.37
C SER A 79 -0.81 4.62 20.02
N ASN A 80 -0.30 3.39 19.97
CA ASN A 80 0.17 2.75 18.75
C ASN A 80 -0.94 2.58 17.72
N ILE A 81 -2.16 2.19 18.11
CA ILE A 81 -3.31 2.13 17.19
C ILE A 81 -3.62 3.51 16.60
N SER A 82 -3.60 4.56 17.43
CA SER A 82 -3.81 5.93 16.94
C SER A 82 -2.74 6.34 15.92
N LYS A 83 -1.48 5.94 16.15
CA LYS A 83 -0.37 6.13 15.19
C LYS A 83 -0.55 5.31 13.90
N VAL A 84 -1.07 4.09 13.99
CA VAL A 84 -1.38 3.30 12.79
C VAL A 84 -2.46 3.98 11.96
N VAL A 85 -3.52 4.50 12.60
CA VAL A 85 -4.57 5.26 11.91
C VAL A 85 -4.00 6.49 11.21
N SER A 86 -3.12 7.26 11.87
CA SER A 86 -2.50 8.42 11.21
C SER A 86 -1.61 8.02 10.03
N LEU A 87 -0.79 6.96 10.18
CA LEU A 87 0.05 6.46 9.08
C LEU A 87 -0.77 6.02 7.87
N TYR A 88 -1.93 5.38 8.09
CA TYR A 88 -2.83 5.01 7.00
C TYR A 88 -3.54 6.22 6.37
N SER A 89 -3.90 7.23 7.17
CA SER A 89 -4.47 8.48 6.64
C SER A 89 -3.49 9.20 5.73
N ASP A 90 -2.23 9.31 6.15
CA ASP A 90 -1.14 9.89 5.35
C ASP A 90 -0.95 9.09 4.06
N LEU A 91 -0.99 7.76 4.17
CA LEU A 91 -0.84 6.87 3.02
C LEU A 91 -1.95 7.05 1.98
N SER A 92 -3.20 7.03 2.44
CA SER A 92 -4.37 7.20 1.58
C SER A 92 -4.38 8.57 0.90
N SER A 93 -4.00 9.62 1.63
CA SER A 93 -3.93 10.99 1.10
C SER A 93 -2.83 11.12 0.03
N ASN A 94 -1.63 10.60 0.30
CA ASN A 94 -0.51 10.62 -0.65
C ASN A 94 -0.85 9.85 -1.93
N PHE A 95 -1.45 8.67 -1.78
CA PHE A 95 -1.89 7.85 -2.91
C PHE A 95 -2.95 8.58 -3.75
N SER A 96 -3.97 9.17 -3.12
CA SER A 96 -5.01 9.92 -3.83
C SER A 96 -4.41 11.10 -4.63
N ALA A 97 -3.52 11.88 -4.03
CA ALA A 97 -2.86 13.01 -4.68
C ALA A 97 -2.10 12.60 -5.95
N MET A 98 -1.47 11.42 -5.95
CA MET A 98 -0.69 10.93 -7.08
C MET A 98 -1.57 10.46 -8.25
N PHE A 99 -2.73 9.88 -7.97
CA PHE A 99 -3.69 9.56 -9.03
C PHE A 99 -4.32 10.80 -9.66
N HIS A 100 -4.59 11.84 -8.88
CA HIS A 100 -5.16 13.09 -9.40
C HIS A 100 -4.16 13.88 -10.26
N GLN A 101 -2.84 13.70 -10.06
CA GLN A 101 -1.81 14.29 -10.91
C GLN A 101 -1.69 13.61 -12.28
N ARG A 102 -2.18 12.38 -12.43
CA ARG A 102 -2.16 11.62 -13.69
C ARG A 102 -3.38 11.84 -14.59
N GLU A 103 -4.42 12.55 -14.13
CA GLU A 103 -5.55 12.90 -15.01
C GLU A 103 -5.08 13.91 -16.07
N PRO A 104 -5.01 13.52 -17.37
CA PRO A 104 -4.66 14.47 -18.41
C PRO A 104 -5.78 15.51 -18.49
N LYS A 105 -5.44 16.78 -18.26
CA LYS A 105 -6.35 17.90 -18.55
C LYS A 105 -6.73 17.80 -20.03
N SER A 106 -7.93 17.31 -20.32
CA SER A 106 -8.52 17.38 -21.65
C SER A 106 -8.64 18.86 -22.00
N SER A 107 -7.70 19.33 -22.81
CA SER A 107 -7.64 20.70 -23.30
C SER A 107 -8.71 20.83 -24.38
N THR A 108 -9.93 21.11 -23.97
CA THR A 108 -10.97 21.58 -24.89
C THR A 108 -10.75 23.07 -25.15
N ASP A 109 -9.85 23.39 -26.07
CA ASP A 109 -9.87 24.64 -26.79
C ASP A 109 -9.29 24.42 -28.19
N ASP A 110 -10.15 24.05 -29.15
CA ASP A 110 -9.84 24.32 -30.55
C ASP A 110 -10.88 25.26 -31.14
N ARG A 111 -10.35 26.40 -31.57
CA ARG A 111 -11.04 27.59 -32.05
C ARG A 111 -11.75 27.27 -33.35
N THR A 112 -13.08 27.30 -33.34
CA THR A 112 -13.82 27.49 -34.60
C THR A 112 -13.81 28.98 -34.97
N GLN A 113 -12.72 29.45 -35.60
CA GLN A 113 -12.76 30.66 -36.41
C GLN A 113 -13.57 30.35 -37.68
N SER A 114 -14.75 30.95 -37.79
CA SER A 114 -15.56 30.96 -39.02
C SER A 114 -15.20 32.23 -39.83
N PRO A 115 -14.71 32.11 -41.09
CA PRO A 115 -14.57 33.27 -41.96
C PRO A 115 -15.93 33.62 -42.57
N ARG A 116 -16.29 34.90 -42.42
CA ARG A 116 -17.44 35.53 -43.04
C ARG A 116 -17.16 35.73 -44.54
N ALA A 117 -17.99 35.14 -45.40
CA ALA A 117 -18.16 35.51 -46.81
C ALA A 117 -19.63 35.32 -47.17
#